data_AF-A0A8J7IQL6-F1
#
_entry.id   AF-A0A8J7IQL6-F1
#
_cell.length_a   1.000
_cell.length_b   1.000
_cell.length_c   1.000
_cell.angle_alpha   90.00
_cell.angle_beta   90.00
_cell.angle_gamma   90.00
#
_symmetry.space_group_name_H-M   'P 1'
#
loop_
_entity.id
_entity.type
_entity.pdbx_description
1 polymer ?
#
loop_
_entity_poly.entity_id
_entity_poly.type
_entity_poly.pdbx_seq_one_letter_code
_entity_poly.pdbx_strand_id
1 'polypeptide(L)'
;MTRKQERKRRFGAGILALLAALGCLWAASAGGAALWWLAGVAAALILMHKAMIGPPGIAVLTYHSVSPDPGWLPWSQETAVSPETFAAHCSMIGAPGLLAITTDELVRMRAAGEQPRGDEIVLHFDDGYLDNWLYAAPILERHGIPASFFVSLDFVEPGALIRTAPDARDVSGYMNWAEIAAMQKVRGLEIEPHGVDHARIPVSERAIDKLTEANWRKHAWLQWHGTSGPKHDWYRSDAPPAVPIGSPVPESGLALAVRGWVNGRREDVSELEERLREQLTLCQTVFAQRLGKMPRIFCWPENKVGAEGRRIARELGFAATTGGKGRNRADEPVDVISRLHMGDRALGFRWLAAERLHFRAAVRLAQGNHYHYALIAPMNLCRKLVFAWRKRFGKPFA
;
A
#
# COMPACT_ATOMS: atom_id res chain seq x y z
N MET A 1 -16.85 -7.04 -7.40
CA MET A 1 -16.83 -5.57 -7.66
C MET A 1 -15.64 -4.94 -6.92
N THR A 2 -14.92 -3.99 -7.51
CA THR A 2 -13.80 -3.30 -6.82
C THR A 2 -14.28 -2.14 -5.95
N ARG A 3 -13.50 -1.75 -4.93
CA ARG A 3 -13.74 -0.57 -4.08
C ARG A 3 -13.90 0.73 -4.88
N LYS A 4 -13.17 0.87 -5.99
CA LYS A 4 -13.24 2.05 -6.87
C LYS A 4 -14.57 2.10 -7.63
N GLN A 5 -15.02 0.97 -8.16
CA GLN A 5 -16.32 0.86 -8.83
C GLN A 5 -17.45 1.09 -7.85
N GLU A 6 -17.39 0.46 -6.67
CA GLU A 6 -18.38 0.64 -5.61
C GLU A 6 -18.49 2.10 -5.20
N ARG A 7 -17.36 2.76 -4.94
CA ARG A 7 -17.32 4.17 -4.56
C ARG A 7 -17.99 5.06 -5.59
N LYS A 8 -17.67 4.88 -6.87
CA LYS A 8 -18.30 5.65 -7.96
C LYS A 8 -19.82 5.43 -7.99
N ARG A 9 -20.26 4.18 -7.90
CA ARG A 9 -21.69 3.82 -7.92
C ARG A 9 -22.44 4.44 -6.75
N ARG A 10 -21.94 4.25 -5.52
CA ARG A 10 -22.56 4.74 -4.29
C ARG A 10 -22.57 6.26 -4.22
N PHE A 11 -21.45 6.90 -4.52
CA PHE A 11 -21.37 8.34 -4.53
C PHE A 11 -22.29 8.96 -5.60
N GLY A 12 -22.32 8.40 -6.81
CA GLY A 12 -23.24 8.84 -7.86
C GLY A 12 -24.71 8.70 -7.46
N ALA A 13 -25.09 7.58 -6.85
CA ALA A 13 -26.43 7.38 -6.31
C ALA A 13 -26.77 8.39 -5.20
N GLY A 14 -25.82 8.68 -4.32
CA GLY A 14 -25.97 9.71 -3.28
C GLY A 14 -26.21 11.11 -3.86
N ILE A 15 -25.47 11.50 -4.90
CA ILE A 15 -25.66 12.78 -5.61
C ILE A 15 -27.04 12.83 -6.27
N LEU A 16 -27.49 11.76 -6.94
CA LEU A 16 -28.83 11.72 -7.55
C LEU A 16 -29.94 11.89 -6.49
N ALA A 17 -29.80 11.23 -5.33
CA ALA A 17 -30.74 11.39 -4.24
C ALA A 17 -30.73 12.81 -3.65
N LEU A 18 -29.56 13.44 -3.54
CA LEU A 18 -29.45 14.85 -3.12
C LEU A 18 -30.14 15.80 -4.11
N LEU A 19 -29.92 15.60 -5.42
CA LEU A 19 -30.57 16.40 -6.47
C LEU A 19 -32.09 16.23 -6.44
N ALA A 20 -32.59 15.02 -6.17
CA ALA A 20 -34.02 14.77 -5.99
C ALA A 20 -34.57 15.53 -4.76
N ALA A 21 -33.85 15.53 -3.63
CA ALA A 21 -34.23 16.32 -2.45
C ALA A 21 -34.30 17.82 -2.75
N LEU A 22 -33.31 18.35 -3.46
CA LEU A 22 -33.28 19.76 -3.89
C LEU A 22 -34.42 20.09 -4.86
N GLY A 23 -34.75 19.18 -5.78
CA GLY A 23 -35.91 19.31 -6.67
C GLY A 23 -37.23 19.35 -5.91
N CYS A 24 -37.40 18.50 -4.89
CA CYS A 24 -38.56 18.54 -4.00
C CYS A 24 -38.66 19.86 -3.23
N LEU A 25 -37.54 20.39 -2.71
CA LEU A 25 -37.52 21.69 -2.05
C LEU A 25 -37.87 22.84 -2.98
N TRP A 26 -37.33 22.82 -4.21
CA TRP A 26 -37.63 23.85 -5.21
C TRP A 26 -39.11 23.86 -5.58
N ALA A 27 -39.70 22.69 -5.83
CA ALA A 27 -41.12 22.62 -6.17
C ALA A 27 -42.05 22.90 -4.97
N ALA A 28 -41.58 22.71 -3.72
CA ALA A 28 -42.29 23.18 -2.52
C ALA A 28 -42.41 24.71 -2.48
N SER A 29 -41.38 25.43 -2.95
CA SER A 29 -41.39 26.90 -3.02
C SER A 29 -42.39 27.46 -4.04
N ALA A 30 -42.95 26.60 -4.91
CA ALA A 30 -43.92 26.98 -5.95
C ALA A 30 -45.40 26.81 -5.53
N GLY A 31 -45.71 26.56 -4.25
CA GLY A 31 -47.08 26.67 -3.71
C GLY A 31 -47.88 25.36 -3.54
N GLY A 32 -47.22 24.20 -3.43
CA GLY A 32 -47.88 22.90 -3.21
C GLY A 32 -47.91 22.42 -1.74
N ALA A 33 -48.72 21.39 -1.45
CA ALA A 33 -48.93 20.80 -0.12
C ALA A 33 -47.63 20.42 0.63
N ALA A 34 -47.25 21.26 1.61
CA ALA A 34 -45.97 21.20 2.34
C ALA A 34 -45.62 19.82 2.94
N LEU A 35 -46.62 19.05 3.38
CA LEU A 35 -46.44 17.71 3.95
C LEU A 35 -45.86 16.70 2.95
N TRP A 36 -46.29 16.72 1.69
CA TRP A 36 -45.78 15.81 0.65
C TRP A 36 -44.35 16.14 0.25
N TRP A 37 -43.99 17.43 0.27
CA TRP A 37 -42.63 17.88 0.02
C TRP A 37 -41.66 17.46 1.12
N LEU A 38 -42.03 17.66 2.38
CA LEU A 38 -41.23 17.22 3.52
C LEU A 38 -41.03 15.70 3.50
N ALA A 39 -42.07 14.94 3.16
CA ALA A 39 -41.96 13.48 2.99
C ALA A 39 -41.01 13.10 1.84
N GLY A 40 -41.09 13.81 0.70
CA GLY A 40 -40.19 13.61 -0.44
C GLY A 40 -38.73 13.90 -0.11
N VAL A 41 -38.46 15.01 0.58
CA VAL A 41 -37.12 15.38 1.06
C VAL A 41 -36.59 14.35 2.05
N ALA A 42 -37.40 13.96 3.04
CA ALA A 42 -37.01 12.93 4.01
C ALA A 42 -36.68 11.60 3.32
N ALA A 43 -37.52 11.14 2.39
CA ALA A 43 -37.28 9.94 1.61
C ALA A 43 -35.97 10.03 0.81
N ALA A 44 -35.73 11.15 0.14
CA ALA A 44 -34.51 11.38 -0.63
C ALA A 44 -33.26 11.41 0.26
N LEU A 45 -33.31 12.02 1.44
CA LEU A 45 -32.20 12.02 2.41
C LEU A 45 -31.94 10.61 2.98
N ILE A 46 -32.98 9.82 3.25
CA ILE A 46 -32.84 8.42 3.67
C ILE A 46 -32.17 7.59 2.56
N LEU A 47 -32.60 7.76 1.30
CA LEU A 47 -32.01 7.09 0.15
C LEU A 47 -30.54 7.52 -0.05
N MET A 48 -30.24 8.80 0.09
CA MET A 48 -28.87 9.32 0.05
C MET A 48 -28.03 8.67 1.14
N HIS A 49 -28.49 8.64 2.39
CA HIS A 49 -27.75 8.03 3.49
C HIS A 49 -27.50 6.54 3.27
N LYS A 50 -28.51 5.77 2.84
CA LYS A 50 -28.37 4.35 2.49
C LYS A 50 -27.42 4.12 1.31
N ALA A 51 -27.36 5.03 0.35
CA ALA A 51 -26.39 4.97 -0.75
C ALA A 51 -24.96 5.22 -0.23
N MET A 52 -24.79 6.20 0.66
CA MET A 52 -23.51 6.70 1.14
C MET A 52 -22.88 5.84 2.24
N ILE A 53 -23.67 5.15 3.06
CA ILE A 53 -23.18 4.19 4.05
C ILE A 53 -23.30 2.77 3.47
N GLY A 54 -22.17 2.13 3.23
CA GLY A 54 -22.10 0.74 2.81
C GLY A 54 -21.84 -0.21 3.97
N PRO A 55 -21.95 -1.54 3.73
CA PRO A 55 -21.49 -2.53 4.68
C PRO A 55 -20.04 -2.24 5.11
N PRO A 56 -19.73 -2.38 6.41
CA PRO A 56 -18.42 -2.09 6.95
C PRO A 56 -17.36 -3.02 6.34
N GLY A 57 -16.14 -2.50 6.24
CA GLY A 57 -14.96 -3.26 5.83
C GLY A 57 -13.78 -2.86 6.71
N ILE A 58 -12.70 -3.65 6.66
CA ILE A 58 -11.51 -3.41 7.46
C ILE A 58 -10.50 -2.60 6.64
N ALA A 59 -10.08 -1.45 7.17
CA ALA A 59 -9.09 -0.61 6.49
C ALA A 59 -7.69 -1.18 6.71
N VAL A 60 -7.04 -1.66 5.65
CA VAL A 60 -5.64 -2.09 5.69
C VAL A 60 -4.78 -1.00 5.07
N LEU A 61 -3.94 -0.37 5.88
CA LEU A 61 -3.12 0.79 5.53
C LEU A 61 -1.69 0.35 5.21
N THR A 62 -1.18 0.72 4.04
CA THR A 62 0.19 0.40 3.62
C THR A 62 1.07 1.63 3.72
N TYR A 63 2.16 1.51 4.47
CA TYR A 63 3.30 2.41 4.53
C TYR A 63 4.51 1.72 3.88
N HIS A 64 5.57 2.48 3.61
CA HIS A 64 6.83 1.93 3.09
C HIS A 64 7.98 2.47 3.93
N SER A 65 8.36 3.74 3.73
CA SER A 65 9.41 4.42 4.50
C SER A 65 8.79 5.40 5.52
N VAL A 66 9.29 5.40 6.75
CA VAL A 66 9.00 6.40 7.79
C VAL A 66 10.28 7.14 8.14
N SER A 67 10.66 8.12 7.32
CA SER A 67 11.99 8.74 7.39
C SER A 67 11.94 10.27 7.47
N PRO A 68 12.79 10.89 8.31
CA PRO A 68 13.01 12.34 8.28
C PRO A 68 13.74 12.78 7.01
N ASP A 69 14.57 11.90 6.43
CA ASP A 69 15.36 12.15 5.22
C ASP A 69 15.28 10.96 4.24
N PRO A 70 14.24 10.91 3.39
CA PRO A 70 14.06 9.83 2.42
C PRO A 70 14.79 10.09 1.09
N GLY A 71 15.71 11.07 1.03
CA GLY A 71 16.27 11.59 -0.23
C GLY A 71 17.02 10.56 -1.08
N TRP A 72 17.49 9.46 -0.48
CA TRP A 72 18.19 8.37 -1.17
C TRP A 72 17.29 7.53 -2.09
N LEU A 73 15.96 7.56 -1.88
CA LEU A 73 14.99 6.84 -2.71
C LEU A 73 14.46 7.72 -3.85
N PRO A 74 14.59 7.32 -5.13
CA PRO A 74 14.01 8.03 -6.27
C PRO A 74 12.48 8.16 -6.20
N TRP A 75 11.80 7.24 -5.53
CA TRP A 75 10.35 7.19 -5.32
C TRP A 75 9.92 7.62 -3.90
N SER A 76 10.79 8.33 -3.18
CA SER A 76 10.50 8.83 -1.83
C SER A 76 9.27 9.74 -1.77
N GLN A 77 8.97 10.47 -2.84
CA GLN A 77 7.79 11.35 -2.87
C GLN A 77 6.48 10.58 -2.84
N GLU A 78 6.47 9.35 -3.33
CA GLU A 78 5.30 8.48 -3.38
C GLU A 78 5.19 7.58 -2.14
N THR A 79 6.31 7.21 -1.53
CA THR A 79 6.39 6.08 -0.57
C THR A 79 6.79 6.49 0.85
N ALA A 80 7.47 7.63 1.02
CA ALA A 80 7.94 8.06 2.33
C ALA A 80 6.90 8.93 3.06
N VAL A 81 6.78 8.68 4.36
CA VAL A 81 6.02 9.48 5.32
C VAL A 81 6.97 10.01 6.38
N SER A 82 6.81 11.26 6.82
CA SER A 82 7.65 11.76 7.90
C SER A 82 7.28 11.13 9.24
N PRO A 83 8.22 10.99 10.20
CA PRO A 83 7.92 10.48 11.54
C PRO A 83 6.80 11.27 12.23
N GLU A 84 6.70 12.59 12.00
CA GLU A 84 5.67 13.45 12.58
C GLU A 84 4.28 13.15 12.00
N THR A 85 4.19 12.98 10.68
CA THR A 85 2.93 12.58 10.01
C THR A 85 2.51 11.18 10.45
N PHE A 86 3.46 10.23 10.52
CA PHE A 86 3.17 8.87 10.98
C PHE A 86 2.73 8.82 12.45
N ALA A 87 3.39 9.57 13.33
CA ALA A 87 2.97 9.72 14.73
C ALA A 87 1.58 10.35 14.85
N ALA A 88 1.24 11.32 14.00
CA ALA A 88 -0.11 11.88 13.96
C ALA A 88 -1.16 10.84 13.52
N HIS A 89 -0.86 9.99 12.55
CA HIS A 89 -1.72 8.85 12.19
C HIS A 89 -1.91 7.90 13.37
N CYS A 90 -0.83 7.49 14.04
CA CYS A 90 -0.87 6.61 15.20
C CYS A 90 -1.66 7.21 16.38
N SER A 91 -1.50 8.51 16.63
CA SER A 91 -2.29 9.25 17.62
C SER A 91 -3.80 9.22 17.31
N MET A 92 -4.18 9.28 16.03
CA MET A 92 -5.59 9.16 15.63
C MET A 92 -6.13 7.75 15.76
N ILE A 93 -5.29 6.73 15.55
CA ILE A 93 -5.65 5.32 15.73
C ILE A 93 -5.84 5.00 17.22
N GLY A 94 -4.98 5.54 18.08
CA GLY A 94 -5.10 5.37 19.53
C GLY A 94 -6.25 6.16 20.18
N ALA A 95 -6.92 7.06 19.44
CA ALA A 95 -8.10 7.76 19.91
C ALA A 95 -9.37 6.88 19.81
N PRO A 96 -10.40 7.11 20.64
CA PRO A 96 -11.63 6.32 20.60
C PRO A 96 -12.27 6.24 19.20
N GLY A 97 -12.75 5.05 18.85
CA GLY A 97 -13.50 4.79 17.62
C GLY A 97 -12.68 4.22 16.47
N LEU A 98 -11.44 3.79 16.71
CA LEU A 98 -10.64 2.92 15.85
C LEU A 98 -10.04 1.78 16.70
N LEU A 99 -9.95 0.59 16.11
CA LEU A 99 -9.36 -0.59 16.73
C LEU A 99 -8.26 -1.13 15.82
N ALA A 100 -7.00 -1.01 16.24
CA ALA A 100 -5.91 -1.63 15.51
C ALA A 100 -5.87 -3.13 15.84
N ILE A 101 -5.90 -3.97 14.80
CA ILE A 101 -5.78 -5.42 14.89
C ILE A 101 -4.58 -5.92 14.07
N THR A 102 -4.07 -7.09 14.42
CA THR A 102 -3.04 -7.81 13.67
C THR A 102 -3.56 -8.31 12.33
N THR A 103 -2.66 -8.64 11.40
CA THR A 103 -3.07 -9.25 10.13
C THR A 103 -3.64 -10.65 10.36
N ASP A 104 -3.11 -11.38 11.34
CA ASP A 104 -3.64 -12.69 11.70
C ASP A 104 -5.07 -12.63 12.26
N GLU A 105 -5.40 -11.62 13.08
CA GLU A 105 -6.79 -11.37 13.51
C GLU A 105 -7.69 -11.07 12.33
N LEU A 106 -7.28 -10.20 11.40
CA LEU A 106 -8.04 -9.94 10.16
C LEU A 106 -8.34 -11.24 9.41
N VAL A 107 -7.33 -12.09 9.22
CA VAL A 107 -7.49 -13.36 8.49
C VAL A 107 -8.41 -14.33 9.24
N ARG A 108 -8.25 -14.47 10.56
CA ARG A 108 -9.11 -15.32 11.40
C ARG A 108 -10.57 -14.86 11.38
N MET A 109 -10.82 -13.57 11.62
CA MET A 109 -12.17 -12.99 11.59
C MET A 109 -12.85 -13.28 10.25
N ARG A 110 -12.13 -13.11 9.14
CA ARG A 110 -12.68 -13.36 7.80
C ARG A 110 -12.89 -14.85 7.54
N ALA A 111 -12.00 -15.72 7.99
CA ALA A 111 -12.17 -17.17 7.88
C ALA A 111 -13.39 -17.66 8.70
N ALA A 112 -13.67 -17.02 9.83
CA ALA A 112 -14.86 -17.28 10.65
C ALA A 112 -16.15 -16.64 10.13
N GLY A 113 -16.09 -15.84 9.06
CA GLY A 113 -17.24 -15.12 8.52
C GLY A 113 -17.74 -13.97 9.42
N GLU A 114 -16.91 -13.50 10.34
CA GLU A 114 -17.25 -12.40 11.24
C GLU A 114 -17.42 -11.09 10.47
N GLN A 115 -18.49 -10.36 10.79
CA GLN A 115 -18.74 -9.06 10.18
C GLN A 115 -17.86 -7.99 10.85
N PRO A 116 -17.12 -7.19 10.07
CA PRO A 116 -16.41 -6.04 10.61
C PRO A 116 -17.36 -5.07 11.32
N ARG A 117 -16.94 -4.48 12.44
CA ARG A 117 -17.68 -3.44 13.16
C ARG A 117 -17.57 -2.09 12.46
N GLY A 118 -16.54 -1.90 11.64
CA GLY A 118 -16.31 -0.66 10.89
C GLY A 118 -15.43 0.35 11.63
N ASP A 119 -14.72 -0.09 12.65
CA ASP A 119 -13.67 0.64 13.35
C ASP A 119 -12.30 -0.04 13.25
N GLU A 120 -12.24 -1.27 12.75
CA GLU A 120 -11.00 -2.04 12.64
C GLU A 120 -10.05 -1.48 11.57
N ILE A 121 -8.76 -1.49 11.91
CA ILE A 121 -7.64 -1.07 11.05
C ILE A 121 -6.48 -2.06 11.19
N VAL A 122 -5.79 -2.33 10.08
CA VAL A 122 -4.51 -3.05 10.04
C VAL A 122 -3.44 -2.17 9.41
N LEU A 123 -2.21 -2.23 9.91
CA LEU A 123 -1.07 -1.48 9.37
C LEU A 123 -0.06 -2.44 8.76
N HIS A 124 0.37 -2.14 7.54
CA HIS A 124 1.35 -2.87 6.77
C HIS A 124 2.50 -1.95 6.36
N PHE A 125 3.73 -2.48 6.36
CA PHE A 125 4.93 -1.81 5.87
C PHE A 125 5.58 -2.69 4.81
N ASP A 126 5.88 -2.14 3.64
CA ASP A 126 6.52 -2.89 2.56
C ASP A 126 8.03 -2.57 2.47
N ASP A 127 8.78 -3.49 1.84
CA ASP A 127 10.19 -3.42 1.42
C ASP A 127 11.25 -3.67 2.51
N GLY A 128 10.97 -3.37 3.78
CA GLY A 128 11.91 -3.62 4.89
C GLY A 128 13.01 -2.56 5.05
N TYR A 129 12.67 -1.29 4.83
CA TYR A 129 13.59 -0.15 5.00
C TYR A 129 14.12 -0.04 6.43
N LEU A 130 15.35 0.46 6.60
CA LEU A 130 15.97 0.65 7.91
C LEU A 130 15.14 1.59 8.82
N ASP A 131 14.55 2.62 8.23
CA ASP A 131 13.70 3.57 8.95
C ASP A 131 12.43 2.95 9.57
N ASN A 132 12.04 1.75 9.13
CA ASN A 132 10.97 0.98 9.76
C ASN A 132 11.37 0.55 11.18
N TRP A 133 12.63 0.16 11.35
CA TRP A 133 13.18 -0.16 12.66
C TRP A 133 13.49 1.09 13.49
N LEU A 134 14.12 2.10 12.88
CA LEU A 134 14.58 3.29 13.61
C LEU A 134 13.44 4.23 14.05
N TYR A 135 12.35 4.32 13.28
CA TYR A 135 11.27 5.27 13.53
C TYR A 135 9.89 4.62 13.64
N ALA A 136 9.50 3.76 12.68
CA ALA A 136 8.14 3.23 12.67
C ALA A 136 7.85 2.31 13.87
N ALA A 137 8.72 1.32 14.13
CA ALA A 137 8.54 0.37 15.23
C ALA A 137 8.47 1.05 16.62
N PRO A 138 9.38 1.98 16.98
CA PRO A 138 9.26 2.72 18.24
C PRO A 138 7.99 3.56 18.36
N ILE A 139 7.50 4.15 17.26
CA ILE A 139 6.22 4.89 17.26
C ILE A 139 5.06 3.93 17.51
N LEU A 140 5.01 2.80 16.80
CA LEU A 140 3.98 1.77 16.97
C LEU A 140 3.95 1.22 18.39
N GLU A 141 5.12 0.88 18.94
CA GLU A 141 5.27 0.37 20.30
C GLU A 141 4.73 1.34 21.35
N ARG A 142 5.08 2.64 21.26
CA ARG A 142 4.57 3.68 22.16
C ARG A 142 3.05 3.82 22.12
N HIS A 143 2.43 3.55 20.97
CA HIS A 143 0.98 3.60 20.79
C HIS A 143 0.29 2.25 21.02
N GLY A 144 1.04 1.16 21.24
CA GLY A 144 0.49 -0.20 21.34
C GLY A 144 -0.23 -0.67 20.06
N ILE A 145 0.19 -0.17 18.90
CA ILE A 145 -0.47 -0.47 17.61
C ILE A 145 0.23 -1.67 16.94
N PRO A 146 -0.47 -2.78 16.68
CA PRO A 146 0.08 -3.88 15.90
C PRO A 146 0.29 -3.50 14.44
N ALA A 147 1.28 -4.12 13.79
CA ALA A 147 1.56 -3.94 12.38
C ALA A 147 2.31 -5.15 11.80
N SER A 148 2.23 -5.34 10.48
CA SER A 148 3.04 -6.34 9.77
C SER A 148 4.06 -5.65 8.86
N PHE A 149 5.31 -6.11 8.90
CA PHE A 149 6.40 -5.66 8.05
C PHE A 149 6.71 -6.74 7.02
N PHE A 150 6.54 -6.40 5.75
CA PHE A 150 6.81 -7.25 4.60
C PHE A 150 8.22 -6.97 4.09
N VAL A 151 9.13 -7.92 4.30
CA VAL A 151 10.55 -7.75 3.99
C VAL A 151 10.88 -8.46 2.68
N SER A 152 11.60 -7.77 1.80
CA SER A 152 12.12 -8.32 0.54
C SER A 152 13.53 -8.88 0.75
N LEU A 153 13.78 -10.14 0.37
CA LEU A 153 15.01 -10.85 0.76
C LEU A 153 16.30 -10.21 0.23
N ASP A 154 16.35 -9.82 -1.04
CA ASP A 154 17.54 -9.25 -1.66
C ASP A 154 17.88 -7.87 -1.10
N PHE A 155 16.91 -7.18 -0.51
CA PHE A 155 17.17 -5.89 0.11
C PHE A 155 17.65 -5.99 1.54
N VAL A 156 17.59 -7.16 2.20
CA VAL A 156 18.10 -7.29 3.57
C VAL A 156 19.61 -7.04 3.59
N GLU A 157 20.03 -6.07 4.40
CA GLU A 157 21.44 -5.70 4.53
C GLU A 157 22.22 -6.83 5.24
N PRO A 158 23.42 -7.20 4.77
CA PRO A 158 24.26 -8.15 5.48
C PRO A 158 24.75 -7.57 6.81
N GLY A 159 25.06 -8.45 7.75
CA GLY A 159 25.59 -8.08 9.06
C GLY A 159 24.61 -8.37 10.20
N ALA A 160 25.08 -8.05 11.41
CA ALA A 160 24.38 -8.37 12.66
C ALA A 160 24.35 -7.21 13.66
N LEU A 161 24.85 -6.03 13.28
CA LEU A 161 24.80 -4.85 14.13
C LEU A 161 23.37 -4.31 14.16
N ILE A 162 22.76 -4.24 15.34
CA ILE A 162 21.46 -3.59 15.52
C ILE A 162 21.70 -2.09 15.64
N ARG A 163 21.29 -1.31 14.65
CA ARG A 163 21.37 0.15 14.70
C ARG A 163 20.25 0.73 15.54
N THR A 164 20.49 1.85 16.20
CA THR A 164 19.51 2.58 17.02
C THR A 164 19.54 4.06 16.67
N ALA A 165 18.40 4.74 16.76
CA ALA A 165 18.36 6.19 16.68
C ALA A 165 18.69 6.79 18.07
N PRO A 166 19.42 7.92 18.16
CA PRO A 166 19.96 8.76 17.08
C PRO A 166 21.35 8.33 16.57
N ASP A 167 21.90 7.21 17.07
CA ASP A 167 23.27 6.77 16.78
C ASP A 167 23.51 6.43 15.29
N ALA A 168 22.44 6.12 14.56
CA ALA A 168 22.45 5.94 13.12
C ALA A 168 22.85 7.24 12.40
N ARG A 169 24.12 7.32 11.97
CA ARG A 169 24.67 8.40 11.14
C ARG A 169 24.03 8.48 9.76
N ASP A 170 23.54 7.35 9.25
CA ASP A 170 22.82 7.22 8.00
C ASP A 170 21.54 6.40 8.25
N VAL A 171 20.39 6.96 7.88
CA VAL A 171 19.07 6.33 7.99
C VAL A 171 18.63 5.69 6.66
N SER A 172 19.51 5.73 5.65
CA SER A 172 19.28 5.15 4.33
C SER A 172 19.49 3.64 4.31
N GLY A 173 18.83 2.98 3.38
CA GLY A 173 18.97 1.54 3.16
C GLY A 173 17.91 0.71 3.88
N TYR A 174 18.28 -0.52 4.21
CA TYR A 174 17.37 -1.58 4.60
C TYR A 174 17.81 -2.23 5.91
N MET A 175 16.87 -2.88 6.60
CA MET A 175 17.20 -3.60 7.82
C MET A 175 18.10 -4.80 7.53
N ASN A 176 18.93 -5.18 8.50
CA ASN A 176 19.58 -6.49 8.54
C ASN A 176 18.76 -7.50 9.35
N TRP A 177 19.15 -8.78 9.30
CA TRP A 177 18.43 -9.85 10.01
C TRP A 177 18.42 -9.70 11.53
N ALA A 178 19.43 -9.08 12.15
CA ALA A 178 19.44 -8.86 13.59
C ALA A 178 18.39 -7.81 14.00
N GLU A 179 18.22 -6.76 13.21
CA GLU A 179 17.19 -5.73 13.38
C GLU A 179 15.78 -6.31 13.14
N ILE A 180 15.61 -7.10 12.09
CA ILE A 180 14.34 -7.79 11.80
C ILE A 180 13.97 -8.75 12.93
N ALA A 181 14.94 -9.53 13.45
CA ALA A 181 14.72 -10.43 14.58
C ALA A 181 14.43 -9.69 15.89
N ALA A 182 15.01 -8.49 16.08
CA ALA A 182 14.67 -7.62 17.20
C ALA A 182 13.25 -7.06 17.08
N MET A 183 12.85 -6.62 15.87
CA MET A 183 11.51 -6.15 15.57
C MET A 183 10.45 -7.23 15.83
N GLN A 184 10.71 -8.49 15.47
CA GLN A 184 9.81 -9.62 15.75
C GLN A 184 9.51 -9.82 17.26
N LYS A 185 10.40 -9.35 18.15
CA LYS A 185 10.21 -9.46 19.61
C LYS A 185 9.31 -8.35 20.17
N VAL A 186 9.10 -7.27 19.41
CA VAL A 186 8.20 -6.19 19.80
C VAL A 186 6.76 -6.71 19.73
N ARG A 187 6.01 -6.54 20.81
CA ARG A 187 4.65 -7.08 20.93
C ARG A 187 3.75 -6.50 19.81
N GLY A 188 3.08 -7.38 19.08
CA GLY A 188 2.13 -7.00 18.04
C GLY A 188 2.75 -6.69 16.68
N LEU A 189 4.09 -6.73 16.56
CA LEU A 189 4.76 -6.60 15.26
C LEU A 189 4.97 -7.97 14.63
N GLU A 190 4.53 -8.12 13.39
CA GLU A 190 4.63 -9.34 12.59
C GLU A 190 5.64 -9.13 11.46
N ILE A 191 6.42 -10.15 11.13
CA ILE A 191 7.38 -10.13 10.03
C ILE A 191 6.97 -11.17 8.99
N GLU A 192 6.79 -10.73 7.75
CA GLU A 192 6.26 -11.54 6.64
C GLU A 192 7.03 -11.24 5.34
N PRO A 193 6.96 -12.10 4.31
CA PRO A 193 7.72 -11.91 3.07
C PRO A 193 7.07 -10.94 2.07
N HIS A 194 7.92 -10.17 1.39
CA HIS A 194 7.59 -9.35 0.23
C HIS A 194 8.19 -9.86 -1.09
N GLY A 195 8.41 -11.18 -1.19
CA GLY A 195 9.15 -11.78 -2.29
C GLY A 195 10.67 -11.65 -2.14
N VAL A 196 11.40 -12.08 -3.16
CA VAL A 196 12.85 -11.99 -3.17
C VAL A 196 13.30 -10.56 -3.47
N ASP A 197 12.70 -9.91 -4.45
CA ASP A 197 13.01 -8.53 -4.83
C ASP A 197 11.78 -7.81 -5.45
N HIS A 198 12.02 -6.58 -5.91
CA HIS A 198 11.07 -5.79 -6.71
C HIS A 198 11.41 -5.80 -8.21
N ALA A 199 12.11 -6.83 -8.69
CA ALA A 199 12.57 -6.84 -10.07
C ALA A 199 11.41 -6.92 -11.07
N ARG A 200 11.70 -6.36 -12.23
CA ARG A 200 10.88 -6.49 -13.41
C ARG A 200 11.66 -7.29 -14.44
N ILE A 201 10.94 -8.08 -15.20
CA ILE A 201 11.48 -8.91 -16.28
C ILE A 201 10.94 -8.41 -17.62
N PRO A 202 11.72 -8.54 -18.71
CA PRO A 202 11.22 -8.30 -20.07
C PRO A 202 9.96 -9.13 -20.33
N VAL A 203 9.01 -8.59 -21.09
CA VAL A 203 7.78 -9.32 -21.52
C VAL A 203 7.64 -9.43 -23.04
N SER A 204 8.55 -8.76 -23.77
CA SER A 204 8.70 -8.83 -25.22
C SER A 204 10.11 -8.38 -25.61
N GLU A 205 10.49 -8.52 -26.89
CA GLU A 205 11.74 -7.97 -27.45
C GLU A 205 11.69 -6.44 -27.64
N ARG A 206 10.52 -5.82 -27.42
CA ARG A 206 10.30 -4.41 -27.72
C ARG A 206 11.06 -3.54 -26.72
N ALA A 207 11.96 -2.71 -27.22
CA ALA A 207 12.52 -1.61 -26.46
C ALA A 207 11.52 -0.44 -26.39
N ILE A 208 11.30 0.10 -25.19
CA ILE A 208 10.41 1.25 -24.96
C ILE A 208 11.16 2.54 -24.65
N ASP A 209 12.44 2.43 -24.28
CA ASP A 209 13.32 3.56 -24.00
C ASP A 209 14.79 3.12 -24.13
N LYS A 210 15.74 4.03 -23.87
CA LYS A 210 17.17 3.75 -23.71
C LYS A 210 17.66 4.19 -22.32
N LEU A 211 18.59 3.44 -21.76
CA LEU A 211 19.21 3.78 -20.49
C LEU A 211 20.15 4.97 -20.67
N THR A 212 20.03 5.97 -19.81
CA THR A 212 20.82 7.21 -19.82
C THR A 212 21.30 7.53 -18.41
N GLU A 213 22.32 8.38 -18.29
CA GLU A 213 22.80 8.87 -16.99
C GLU A 213 21.67 9.52 -16.17
N ALA A 214 20.71 10.15 -16.84
CA ALA A 214 19.60 10.85 -16.20
C ALA A 214 18.43 9.94 -15.75
N ASN A 215 18.29 8.73 -16.30
CA ASN A 215 17.13 7.87 -16.03
C ASN A 215 17.48 6.52 -15.37
N TRP A 216 18.75 6.11 -15.29
CA TRP A 216 19.08 4.75 -14.87
C TRP A 216 18.59 4.41 -13.46
N ARG A 217 18.57 5.37 -12.51
CA ARG A 217 18.02 5.17 -11.16
C ARG A 217 16.49 4.97 -11.17
N LYS A 218 15.77 5.55 -12.13
CA LYS A 218 14.34 5.28 -12.33
C LYS A 218 14.10 3.88 -12.89
N HIS A 219 15.11 3.32 -13.56
CA HIS A 219 15.17 1.95 -14.04
C HIS A 219 16.07 1.07 -13.17
N ALA A 220 16.17 1.34 -11.86
CA ALA A 220 16.99 0.55 -10.94
C ALA A 220 16.67 -0.95 -11.01
N TRP A 221 15.42 -1.32 -11.28
CA TRP A 221 15.01 -2.71 -11.53
C TRP A 221 15.80 -3.41 -12.64
N LEU A 222 16.25 -2.69 -13.66
CA LEU A 222 17.04 -3.25 -14.75
C LEU A 222 18.45 -3.60 -14.26
N GLN A 223 18.99 -2.79 -13.36
CA GLN A 223 20.26 -3.06 -12.69
C GLN A 223 20.12 -4.23 -11.73
N TRP A 224 19.04 -4.27 -10.94
CA TRP A 224 18.72 -5.40 -10.07
C TRP A 224 18.60 -6.71 -10.84
N HIS A 225 17.96 -6.69 -12.01
CA HIS A 225 17.84 -7.89 -12.85
C HIS A 225 19.20 -8.35 -13.40
N GLY A 226 20.09 -7.42 -13.75
CA GLY A 226 21.43 -7.72 -14.24
C GLY A 226 22.47 -8.04 -13.16
N THR A 227 22.16 -7.81 -11.88
CA THR A 227 23.09 -8.03 -10.76
C THR A 227 22.73 -9.32 -10.04
N SER A 228 23.73 -10.15 -9.76
CA SER A 228 23.56 -11.33 -8.89
C SER A 228 23.83 -10.97 -7.43
N GLY A 229 23.12 -11.60 -6.50
CA GLY A 229 23.31 -11.39 -5.06
C GLY A 229 22.46 -10.25 -4.47
N PRO A 230 22.75 -9.86 -3.21
CA PRO A 230 21.99 -8.86 -2.47
C PRO A 230 21.99 -7.51 -3.18
N LYS A 231 20.88 -6.80 -3.06
CA LYS A 231 20.61 -5.52 -3.72
C LYS A 231 20.52 -4.38 -2.72
N HIS A 232 20.71 -4.62 -1.43
CA HIS A 232 20.58 -3.63 -0.35
C HIS A 232 21.32 -2.30 -0.57
N ASP A 233 22.41 -2.27 -1.33
CA ASP A 233 23.28 -1.11 -1.56
C ASP A 233 23.15 -0.48 -2.95
N TRP A 234 22.17 -0.90 -3.74
CA TRP A 234 21.97 -0.46 -5.13
C TRP A 234 21.96 1.07 -5.30
N TYR A 235 21.50 1.79 -4.26
CA TYR A 235 21.39 3.24 -4.24
C TYR A 235 22.74 3.96 -4.06
N ARG A 236 23.75 3.29 -3.49
CA ARG A 236 25.10 3.84 -3.22
C ARG A 236 25.95 3.97 -4.48
N SER A 237 25.61 3.27 -5.56
CA SER A 237 26.35 3.35 -6.81
C SER A 237 26.10 4.68 -7.52
N ASP A 238 27.14 5.39 -7.96
CA ASP A 238 27.02 6.63 -8.74
C ASP A 238 26.83 6.40 -10.24
N ALA A 239 27.07 5.18 -10.71
CA ALA A 239 26.88 4.73 -12.08
C ALA A 239 26.10 3.40 -12.11
N PRO A 240 25.50 3.01 -13.26
CA PRO A 240 24.81 1.73 -13.40
C PRO A 240 25.77 0.55 -13.11
N PRO A 241 25.45 -0.33 -12.12
CA PRO A 241 26.38 -1.36 -11.70
C PRO A 241 26.44 -2.58 -12.64
N ALA A 242 25.41 -2.81 -13.48
CA ALA A 242 25.31 -4.03 -14.28
C ALA A 242 24.92 -3.81 -15.75
N VAL A 243 23.93 -2.95 -16.01
CA VAL A 243 23.45 -2.69 -17.37
C VAL A 243 23.95 -1.33 -17.84
N PRO A 244 24.78 -1.26 -18.91
CA PRO A 244 25.47 -0.05 -19.29
C PRO A 244 24.54 1.02 -19.88
N ILE A 245 24.98 2.27 -19.80
CA ILE A 245 24.33 3.39 -20.48
C ILE A 245 24.28 3.12 -21.98
N GLY A 246 23.16 3.47 -22.61
CA GLY A 246 22.87 3.19 -24.02
C GLY A 246 22.13 1.88 -24.28
N SER A 247 22.08 0.96 -23.30
CA SER A 247 21.31 -0.27 -23.41
C SER A 247 19.80 0.00 -23.60
N PRO A 248 19.08 -0.85 -24.36
CA PRO A 248 17.64 -0.73 -24.49
C PRO A 248 16.96 -0.99 -23.14
N VAL A 249 15.94 -0.19 -22.82
CA VAL A 249 15.01 -0.48 -21.73
C VAL A 249 13.87 -1.30 -22.33
N PRO A 250 13.74 -2.59 -21.97
CA PRO A 250 12.70 -3.44 -22.55
C PRO A 250 11.33 -3.09 -21.97
N GLU A 251 10.30 -3.36 -22.76
CA GLU A 251 8.95 -3.53 -22.23
C GLU A 251 8.98 -4.63 -21.17
N SER A 252 8.53 -4.29 -19.96
CA SER A 252 8.71 -5.16 -18.78
C SER A 252 7.46 -5.24 -17.92
N GLY A 253 7.40 -6.26 -17.07
CA GLY A 253 6.42 -6.40 -16.01
C GLY A 253 7.03 -6.98 -14.74
N LEU A 254 6.30 -6.97 -13.64
CA LEU A 254 6.79 -7.46 -12.34
C LEU A 254 7.01 -8.97 -12.40
N ALA A 255 8.19 -9.42 -11.98
CA ALA A 255 8.60 -10.81 -12.08
C ALA A 255 7.52 -11.76 -11.53
N LEU A 256 6.99 -11.47 -10.34
CA LEU A 256 6.00 -12.32 -9.66
C LEU A 256 4.55 -12.18 -10.18
N ALA A 257 4.32 -11.45 -11.28
CA ALA A 257 2.97 -11.20 -11.79
C ALA A 257 2.79 -11.44 -13.30
N VAL A 258 3.87 -11.61 -14.06
CA VAL A 258 3.81 -11.75 -15.52
C VAL A 258 4.69 -12.89 -16.01
N ARG A 259 4.29 -13.45 -17.16
CA ARG A 259 5.14 -14.30 -18.00
C ARG A 259 6.21 -13.46 -18.67
N GLY A 260 7.47 -13.80 -18.43
CA GLY A 260 8.64 -13.15 -18.97
C GLY A 260 8.87 -13.48 -20.45
N TRP A 261 9.78 -12.73 -21.06
CA TRP A 261 10.39 -13.04 -22.35
C TRP A 261 11.80 -13.55 -22.10
N VAL A 262 12.01 -14.84 -22.38
CA VAL A 262 13.24 -15.57 -22.06
C VAL A 262 13.62 -16.38 -23.30
N ASN A 263 14.89 -16.32 -23.71
CA ASN A 263 15.43 -17.08 -24.85
C ASN A 263 14.63 -16.91 -26.15
N GLY A 264 14.22 -15.67 -26.47
CA GLY A 264 13.51 -15.37 -27.73
C GLY A 264 12.05 -15.82 -27.79
N ARG A 265 11.46 -16.22 -26.64
CA ARG A 265 10.04 -16.54 -26.55
C ARG A 265 9.44 -16.07 -25.25
N ARG A 266 8.11 -16.03 -25.22
CA ARG A 266 7.38 -15.81 -23.98
C ARG A 266 7.37 -17.11 -23.16
N GLU A 267 7.56 -16.99 -21.85
CA GLU A 267 7.32 -18.09 -20.91
C GLU A 267 5.90 -18.64 -21.14
N ASP A 268 5.77 -19.97 -21.05
CA ASP A 268 4.47 -20.60 -20.95
C ASP A 268 3.91 -20.47 -19.51
N VAL A 269 2.76 -21.07 -19.26
CA VAL A 269 2.13 -20.99 -17.94
C VAL A 269 2.88 -21.85 -16.92
N SER A 270 3.37 -23.04 -17.30
CA SER A 270 4.14 -23.91 -16.41
C SER A 270 5.44 -23.28 -15.94
N GLU A 271 6.18 -22.60 -16.81
CA GLU A 271 7.43 -21.91 -16.45
C GLU A 271 7.20 -20.77 -15.46
N LEU A 272 6.11 -20.00 -15.65
CA LEU A 272 5.70 -19.00 -14.66
C LEU A 272 5.35 -19.65 -13.32
N GLU A 273 4.62 -20.76 -13.34
CA GLU A 273 4.19 -21.46 -12.13
C GLU A 273 5.38 -22.05 -11.36
N GLU A 274 6.35 -22.64 -12.05
CA GLU A 274 7.60 -23.13 -11.47
C GLU A 274 8.37 -21.98 -10.81
N ARG A 275 8.60 -20.88 -11.54
CA ARG A 275 9.29 -19.71 -11.03
C ARG A 275 8.59 -19.09 -9.81
N LEU A 276 7.25 -19.02 -9.82
CA LEU A 276 6.48 -18.55 -8.67
C LEU A 276 6.61 -19.49 -7.46
N ARG A 277 6.56 -20.80 -7.68
CA ARG A 277 6.70 -21.79 -6.60
C ARG A 277 8.09 -21.73 -5.98
N GLU A 278 9.13 -21.66 -6.79
CA GLU A 278 10.52 -21.50 -6.31
C GLU A 278 10.68 -20.25 -5.45
N GLN A 279 10.23 -19.10 -5.94
CA GLN A 279 10.37 -17.81 -5.26
C GLN A 279 9.63 -17.76 -3.92
N LEU A 280 8.39 -18.27 -3.87
CA LEU A 280 7.60 -18.31 -2.63
C LEU A 280 8.16 -19.34 -1.64
N THR A 281 8.63 -20.50 -2.12
CA THR A 281 9.26 -21.53 -1.27
C THR A 281 10.58 -21.03 -0.68
N LEU A 282 11.38 -20.31 -1.47
CA LEU A 282 12.61 -19.67 -1.00
C LEU A 282 12.31 -18.66 0.12
N CYS A 283 11.27 -17.83 -0.05
CA CYS A 283 10.82 -16.92 1.01
C CYS A 283 10.45 -17.68 2.29
N GLN A 284 9.62 -18.73 2.21
CA GLN A 284 9.26 -19.53 3.38
C GLN A 284 10.49 -20.13 4.07
N THR A 285 11.38 -20.72 3.29
CA THR A 285 12.61 -21.36 3.79
C THR A 285 13.51 -20.38 4.52
N VAL A 286 13.81 -19.24 3.89
CA VAL A 286 14.72 -18.23 4.47
C VAL A 286 14.12 -17.62 5.74
N PHE A 287 12.84 -17.26 5.74
CA PHE A 287 12.20 -16.69 6.92
C PHE A 287 12.11 -17.71 8.07
N ALA A 288 11.79 -18.97 7.78
CA ALA A 288 11.78 -20.03 8.79
C ALA A 288 13.15 -20.23 9.42
N GLN A 289 14.21 -20.26 8.60
CA GLN A 289 15.59 -20.40 9.09
C GLN A 289 16.05 -19.18 9.90
N ARG A 290 15.72 -17.96 9.46
CA ARG A 290 16.21 -16.72 10.07
C ARG A 290 15.42 -16.31 11.31
N LEU A 291 14.13 -16.59 11.35
CA LEU A 291 13.21 -16.07 12.38
C LEU A 291 12.55 -17.17 13.22
N GLY A 292 12.72 -18.44 12.86
CA GLY A 292 12.12 -19.58 13.56
C GLY A 292 10.60 -19.70 13.39
N LYS A 293 10.01 -18.94 12.45
CA LYS A 293 8.57 -18.93 12.16
C LYS A 293 8.33 -19.07 10.68
N MET A 294 7.41 -19.96 10.32
CA MET A 294 6.94 -20.06 8.94
C MET A 294 6.06 -18.85 8.61
N PRO A 295 6.34 -18.13 7.51
CA PRO A 295 5.45 -17.09 7.00
C PRO A 295 4.03 -17.57 6.78
N ARG A 296 3.06 -16.70 7.07
CA ARG A 296 1.64 -16.99 6.88
C ARG A 296 0.99 -16.06 5.87
N ILE A 297 1.55 -14.88 5.65
CA ILE A 297 0.98 -13.86 4.77
C ILE A 297 2.02 -13.48 3.71
N PHE A 298 1.64 -13.53 2.43
CA PHE A 298 2.54 -13.07 1.36
C PHE A 298 2.11 -11.71 0.83
N CYS A 299 3.03 -10.74 0.80
CA CYS A 299 2.78 -9.46 0.16
C CYS A 299 3.37 -9.45 -1.26
N TRP A 300 2.53 -9.20 -2.26
CA TRP A 300 2.99 -9.09 -3.65
C TRP A 300 3.57 -7.70 -3.94
N PRO A 301 4.77 -7.61 -4.57
CA PRO A 301 5.33 -6.35 -5.04
C PRO A 301 4.30 -5.52 -5.82
N GLU A 302 4.20 -4.23 -5.49
CA GLU A 302 3.23 -3.27 -6.03
C GLU A 302 1.74 -3.72 -5.97
N ASN A 303 1.39 -4.68 -5.09
CA ASN A 303 0.05 -5.29 -5.05
C ASN A 303 -0.39 -5.94 -6.38
N LYS A 304 0.56 -6.42 -7.20
CA LYS A 304 0.27 -7.06 -8.49
C LYS A 304 0.43 -8.57 -8.41
N VAL A 305 -0.60 -9.29 -8.83
CA VAL A 305 -0.63 -10.75 -8.83
C VAL A 305 -1.61 -11.28 -9.88
N GLY A 306 -1.24 -12.39 -10.51
CA GLY A 306 -2.08 -13.17 -11.44
C GLY A 306 -2.99 -14.19 -10.72
N ALA A 307 -3.69 -15.02 -11.49
CA ALA A 307 -4.50 -16.10 -10.91
C ALA A 307 -3.61 -17.25 -10.41
N GLU A 308 -2.55 -17.53 -11.16
CA GLU A 308 -1.54 -18.55 -10.92
C GLU A 308 -0.82 -18.29 -9.59
N GLY A 309 -0.31 -17.07 -9.38
CA GLY A 309 0.37 -16.70 -8.13
C GLY A 309 -0.53 -16.82 -6.90
N ARG A 310 -1.81 -16.43 -7.01
CA ARG A 310 -2.78 -16.63 -5.90
C ARG A 310 -3.00 -18.10 -5.59
N ARG A 311 -3.13 -18.93 -6.62
CA ARG A 311 -3.35 -20.37 -6.47
C ARG A 311 -2.13 -21.04 -5.83
N ILE A 312 -0.93 -20.75 -6.33
CA ILE A 312 0.33 -21.29 -5.82
C ILE A 312 0.55 -20.88 -4.36
N ALA A 313 0.31 -19.61 -4.00
CA ALA A 313 0.43 -19.18 -2.62
C ALA A 313 -0.49 -19.99 -1.68
N ARG A 314 -1.72 -20.29 -2.13
CA ARG A 314 -2.65 -21.14 -1.36
C ARG A 314 -2.15 -22.59 -1.26
N GLU A 315 -1.65 -23.16 -2.35
CA GLU A 315 -1.07 -24.51 -2.37
C GLU A 315 0.15 -24.63 -1.45
N LEU A 316 0.94 -23.56 -1.32
CA LEU A 316 2.08 -23.47 -0.39
C LEU A 316 1.67 -23.14 1.06
N GLY A 317 0.37 -23.03 1.35
CA GLY A 317 -0.15 -22.87 2.71
C GLY A 317 -0.14 -21.43 3.24
N PHE A 318 0.06 -20.41 2.40
CA PHE A 318 -0.18 -19.03 2.83
C PHE A 318 -1.67 -18.83 3.18
N ALA A 319 -1.93 -18.27 4.36
CA ALA A 319 -3.29 -18.04 4.84
C ALA A 319 -3.99 -16.92 4.06
N ALA A 320 -3.24 -15.90 3.64
CA ALA A 320 -3.72 -14.86 2.75
C ALA A 320 -2.58 -14.19 1.99
N THR A 321 -2.92 -13.50 0.90
CA THR A 321 -1.98 -12.65 0.17
C THR A 321 -2.56 -11.29 -0.17
N THR A 322 -1.70 -10.29 -0.40
CA THR A 322 -2.14 -8.93 -0.75
C THR A 322 -2.60 -8.82 -2.22
N GLY A 323 -2.68 -7.61 -2.79
CA GLY A 323 -3.11 -7.43 -4.18
C GLY A 323 -4.62 -7.42 -4.41
N GLY A 324 -5.42 -7.41 -3.34
CA GLY A 324 -6.87 -7.26 -3.42
C GLY A 324 -7.33 -5.86 -3.84
N LYS A 325 -8.57 -5.76 -4.32
CA LYS A 325 -9.19 -4.49 -4.78
C LYS A 325 -10.51 -4.19 -4.06
N GLY A 326 -10.83 -4.94 -3.01
CA GLY A 326 -12.04 -4.82 -2.20
C GLY A 326 -11.84 -3.93 -0.96
N ARG A 327 -12.62 -4.21 0.08
CA ARG A 327 -12.64 -3.50 1.38
C ARG A 327 -12.44 -4.45 2.57
N ASN A 328 -12.05 -5.70 2.35
CA ASN A 328 -11.83 -6.73 3.36
C ASN A 328 -13.09 -7.02 4.18
N ARG A 329 -14.21 -7.22 3.48
CA ARG A 329 -15.48 -7.61 4.11
C ARG A 329 -15.56 -9.12 4.27
N ALA A 330 -16.53 -9.57 5.08
CA ALA A 330 -16.83 -10.99 5.26
C ALA A 330 -17.29 -11.67 3.97
N ASP A 331 -17.95 -10.95 3.05
CA ASP A 331 -18.41 -11.46 1.75
C ASP A 331 -17.33 -11.43 0.64
N GLU A 332 -16.11 -11.00 0.95
CA GLU A 332 -14.98 -10.99 0.01
C GLU A 332 -14.07 -12.21 0.24
N PRO A 333 -13.29 -12.67 -0.76
CA PRO A 333 -12.41 -13.85 -0.63
C PRO A 333 -11.45 -13.74 0.56
N VAL A 334 -11.55 -14.69 1.50
CA VAL A 334 -10.88 -14.64 2.82
C VAL A 334 -9.35 -14.59 2.73
N ASP A 335 -8.78 -15.18 1.68
CA ASP A 335 -7.35 -15.29 1.39
C ASP A 335 -6.79 -14.08 0.60
N VAL A 336 -7.60 -13.03 0.41
CA VAL A 336 -7.21 -11.83 -0.35
C VAL A 336 -7.33 -10.58 0.51
N ILE A 337 -6.19 -9.92 0.74
CA ILE A 337 -6.10 -8.66 1.49
C ILE A 337 -6.02 -7.48 0.52
N SER A 338 -6.93 -6.53 0.69
CA SER A 338 -7.04 -5.29 -0.08
C SER A 338 -6.51 -4.13 0.73
N ARG A 339 -5.52 -3.41 0.18
CA ARG A 339 -4.78 -2.38 0.93
C ARG A 339 -4.96 -0.98 0.36
N LEU A 340 -4.79 0.03 1.20
CA LEU A 340 -4.81 1.46 0.90
C LEU A 340 -3.42 2.04 1.16
N HIS A 341 -2.80 2.61 0.13
CA HIS A 341 -1.52 3.30 0.28
C HIS A 341 -1.68 4.58 1.09
N MET A 342 -0.84 4.73 2.10
CA MET A 342 -0.73 5.93 2.92
C MET A 342 0.50 6.71 2.50
N GLY A 343 0.38 8.03 2.49
CA GLY A 343 1.46 8.92 2.09
C GLY A 343 1.47 10.18 2.94
N ASP A 344 2.37 11.08 2.57
CA ASP A 344 2.50 12.43 3.11
C ASP A 344 2.09 13.45 2.04
N ARG A 345 1.93 14.71 2.45
CA ARG A 345 1.56 15.82 1.56
C ARG A 345 0.21 15.59 0.87
N ALA A 346 -0.84 15.37 1.64
CA ALA A 346 -2.22 15.16 1.15
C ALA A 346 -2.73 16.27 0.21
N LEU A 347 -2.22 17.51 0.35
CA LEU A 347 -2.50 18.64 -0.56
C LEU A 347 -1.34 18.97 -1.51
N GLY A 348 -0.26 18.18 -1.51
CA GLY A 348 0.95 18.40 -2.29
C GLY A 348 2.07 19.10 -1.53
N PHE A 349 1.80 19.67 -0.36
CA PHE A 349 2.79 20.22 0.58
C PHE A 349 2.53 19.67 1.99
N ARG A 350 3.54 19.77 2.87
CA ARG A 350 3.43 19.26 4.25
C ARG A 350 2.51 20.18 5.05
N TRP A 351 1.40 19.63 5.54
CA TRP A 351 0.53 20.32 6.48
C TRP A 351 -0.21 19.30 7.35
N LEU A 352 0.22 19.18 8.61
CA LEU A 352 -0.21 18.11 9.49
C LEU A 352 -1.73 18.04 9.69
N ALA A 353 -2.43 19.17 9.69
CA ALA A 353 -3.89 19.19 9.80
C ALA A 353 -4.56 18.57 8.57
N ALA A 354 -4.03 18.84 7.37
CA ALA A 354 -4.51 18.20 6.15
C ALA A 354 -4.19 16.70 6.13
N GLU A 355 -3.03 16.27 6.64
CA GLU A 355 -2.69 14.85 6.75
C GLU A 355 -3.69 14.12 7.68
N ARG A 356 -3.98 14.69 8.85
CA ARG A 356 -4.98 14.15 9.79
C ARG A 356 -6.37 14.06 9.15
N LEU A 357 -6.80 15.11 8.45
CA LEU A 357 -8.09 15.11 7.76
C LEU A 357 -8.16 14.04 6.67
N HIS A 358 -7.11 13.96 5.85
CA HIS A 358 -7.02 12.96 4.78
C HIS A 358 -7.01 11.54 5.35
N PHE A 359 -6.21 11.27 6.38
CA PHE A 359 -6.15 9.99 7.07
C PHE A 359 -7.53 9.54 7.53
N ARG A 360 -8.22 10.37 8.32
CA ARG A 360 -9.58 10.05 8.82
C ARG A 360 -10.53 9.77 7.67
N ALA A 361 -10.52 10.62 6.65
CA ALA A 361 -11.39 10.45 5.51
C ALA A 361 -11.12 9.14 4.77
N ALA A 362 -9.84 8.81 4.54
CA ALA A 362 -9.45 7.65 3.76
C ALA A 362 -9.78 6.34 4.47
N VAL A 363 -9.54 6.28 5.79
CA VAL A 363 -9.95 5.17 6.67
C VAL A 363 -11.46 4.98 6.64
N ARG A 364 -12.23 6.04 6.90
CA ARG A 364 -13.70 5.95 6.95
C ARG A 364 -14.32 5.60 5.59
N LEU A 365 -13.72 6.07 4.50
CA LEU A 365 -14.12 5.66 3.16
C LEU A 365 -13.85 4.17 2.93
N ALA A 366 -12.71 3.64 3.37
CA ALA A 366 -12.40 2.22 3.29
C ALA A 366 -13.36 1.37 4.14
N GLN A 367 -13.77 1.88 5.31
CA GLN A 367 -14.79 1.30 6.19
C GLN A 367 -16.24 1.47 5.67
N GLY A 368 -16.44 2.08 4.50
CA GLY A 368 -17.75 2.13 3.84
C GLY A 368 -18.54 3.42 3.99
N ASN A 369 -18.00 4.44 4.65
CA ASN A 369 -18.60 5.76 4.71
C ASN A 369 -18.17 6.63 3.51
N HIS A 370 -19.03 6.70 2.50
CA HIS A 370 -18.74 7.37 1.23
C HIS A 370 -18.87 8.89 1.28
N TYR A 371 -19.39 9.48 2.37
CA TYR A 371 -19.40 10.94 2.55
C TYR A 371 -17.98 11.50 2.53
N HIS A 372 -17.02 10.75 3.07
CA HIS A 372 -15.62 11.14 3.07
C HIS A 372 -14.99 11.25 1.68
N TYR A 373 -15.61 10.67 0.64
CA TYR A 373 -15.12 10.87 -0.72
C TYR A 373 -15.26 12.34 -1.19
N ALA A 374 -16.27 13.06 -0.70
CA ALA A 374 -16.43 14.49 -0.98
C ALA A 374 -15.27 15.33 -0.43
N LEU A 375 -14.56 14.85 0.61
CA LEU A 375 -13.35 15.48 1.13
C LEU A 375 -12.10 15.03 0.37
N ILE A 376 -11.96 13.73 0.09
CA ILE A 376 -10.76 13.16 -0.53
C ILE A 376 -10.60 13.57 -1.99
N ALA A 377 -11.69 13.68 -2.75
CA ALA A 377 -11.65 14.02 -4.16
C ALA A 377 -11.00 15.41 -4.43
N PRO A 378 -11.42 16.52 -3.79
CA PRO A 378 -10.79 17.81 -3.97
C PRO A 378 -9.36 17.87 -3.44
N MET A 379 -9.06 17.21 -2.31
CA MET A 379 -7.68 17.13 -1.79
C MET A 379 -6.73 16.47 -2.81
N ASN A 380 -7.16 15.35 -3.40
CA ASN A 380 -6.39 14.68 -4.46
C ASN A 380 -6.21 15.54 -5.71
N LEU A 381 -7.21 16.35 -6.07
CA LEU A 381 -7.10 17.28 -7.19
C LEU A 381 -6.06 18.37 -6.86
N CYS A 382 -6.14 18.98 -5.67
CA CYS A 382 -5.18 19.95 -5.18
C CYS A 382 -3.74 19.39 -5.23
N ARG A 383 -3.53 18.20 -4.67
CA ARG A 383 -2.24 17.50 -4.70
C ARG A 383 -1.69 17.33 -6.12
N LYS A 384 -2.53 16.91 -7.06
CA LYS A 384 -2.15 16.74 -8.47
C LYS A 384 -1.74 18.06 -9.11
N LEU A 385 -2.50 19.13 -8.85
CA LEU A 385 -2.20 20.47 -9.38
C LEU A 385 -0.87 21.00 -8.83
N VAL A 386 -0.65 20.88 -7.52
CA VAL A 386 0.61 21.28 -6.87
C VAL A 386 1.80 20.54 -7.46
N PHE A 387 1.73 19.22 -7.62
CA PHE A 387 2.82 18.45 -8.23
C PHE A 387 3.03 18.78 -9.71
N ALA A 388 1.96 19.02 -10.46
CA ALA A 388 2.06 19.46 -11.85
C ALA A 388 2.77 20.83 -11.96
N TRP A 389 2.46 21.76 -11.05
CA TRP A 389 3.11 23.07 -11.00
C TRP A 389 4.58 22.96 -10.60
N ARG A 390 4.93 22.16 -9.60
CA ARG A 390 6.34 21.92 -9.22
C ARG A 390 7.16 21.34 -10.36
N LYS A 391 6.57 20.41 -11.13
CA LYS A 391 7.23 19.85 -12.32
C LYS A 391 7.46 20.91 -13.40
N ARG A 392 6.56 21.89 -13.52
CA ARG A 392 6.61 22.94 -14.55
C ARG A 392 7.48 24.14 -14.17
N PHE A 393 7.44 24.57 -12.91
CA PHE A 393 8.04 25.83 -12.43
C PHE A 393 9.15 25.63 -11.39
N GLY A 394 9.49 24.37 -11.07
CA GLY A 394 10.51 24.02 -10.09
C GLY A 394 10.01 23.99 -8.64
N LYS A 395 10.94 23.69 -7.72
CA LYS A 395 10.68 23.64 -6.27
C LYS A 395 10.22 24.96 -5.59
N PRO A 396 10.50 26.19 -6.07
CA PRO A 396 10.14 27.40 -5.34
C PRO A 396 8.64 27.74 -5.37
N PHE A 397 7.82 26.93 -6.05
CA PHE A 397 6.35 27.00 -5.96
C PHE A 397 5.85 26.05 -4.84
N ALA A 398 6.05 26.44 -3.58
CA ALA A 398 5.45 25.81 -2.40
C ALA A 398 5.43 26.77 -1.23
#